data_AF-A0A0F8DDA6-F1
#
_entry.id   AF-A0A0F8DDA6-F1
#
_cell.length_a   1.000
_cell.length_b   1.000
_cell.length_c   1.000
_cell.angle_alpha   90.00
_cell.angle_beta   90.00
_cell.angle_gamma   90.00
#
_symmetry.space_group_name_H-M   'P 1'
#
loop_
_entity.id
_entity.type
_entity.pdbx_description
1 polymer ?
#
loop_
_entity_poly.entity_id
_entity_poly.type
_entity_poly.pdbx_seq_one_letter_code
_entity_poly.pdbx_strand_id
1 'polypeptide(L)'
;MRFSSASLPLALSLLNLAQGALLEDHGYKKISLEYMDAVLPTNVDAGYRFLDIFAFYPWMDSAVMYTINDHKEPERKGKLSTAEIYNALAKERNINPERIEWVIFEIDDDPDMVRQIEDIRVSRYADDTDEVVIYPGDMEWDTMRNSQYFKHATQVNQRAVEKIIVRTIKRKVLGQDYQVDCFHFYFPTPETKKLEGTASVSVNDRPKDGGSEWENAWKKELKKMWKVDWESDEAEEKALTDFLSQQEQQEMESFLALHHEVRVLFPELAGDVDSSSFDFST
;
A
#
# COMPACT_ATOMS: atom_id res chain seq x y z
N MET A 1 -18.40 -22.05 46.20
CA MET A 1 -17.81 -22.63 44.97
C MET A 1 -16.85 -21.60 44.40
N ARG A 2 -15.54 -21.89 44.40
CA ARG A 2 -14.53 -21.04 43.75
C ARG A 2 -14.37 -21.56 42.33
N PHE A 3 -14.85 -20.83 41.34
CA PHE A 3 -14.62 -21.17 39.94
C PHE A 3 -13.19 -20.75 39.57
N SER A 4 -12.39 -21.73 39.18
CA SER A 4 -11.00 -21.56 38.74
C SER A 4 -10.95 -20.73 37.46
N SER A 5 -10.53 -19.47 37.56
CA SER A 5 -10.35 -18.52 36.45
C SER A 5 -9.15 -18.80 35.53
N ALA A 6 -8.65 -20.03 35.48
CA ALA A 6 -7.37 -20.35 34.83
C ALA A 6 -7.48 -20.78 33.34
N SER A 7 -8.67 -20.89 32.76
CA SER A 7 -8.87 -21.42 31.39
C SER A 7 -9.11 -20.37 30.28
N LEU A 8 -9.29 -19.09 30.64
CA LEU A 8 -9.55 -18.01 29.68
C LEU A 8 -8.40 -17.69 28.71
N PRO A 9 -7.11 -17.69 29.12
CA PRO A 9 -6.01 -17.35 28.22
C PRO A 9 -5.86 -18.35 27.06
N LEU A 10 -6.15 -19.62 27.32
CA LEU A 10 -5.96 -20.71 26.37
C LEU A 10 -7.05 -20.75 25.29
N ALA A 11 -8.30 -20.40 25.65
CA ALA A 11 -9.39 -20.24 24.69
C ALA A 11 -9.18 -19.03 23.75
N LEU A 12 -8.56 -17.95 24.24
CA LEU A 12 -8.22 -16.78 23.42
C LEU A 12 -7.08 -17.07 22.43
N SER A 13 -6.06 -17.86 22.80
CA SER A 13 -5.02 -18.27 21.85
C SER A 13 -5.54 -19.18 20.74
N LEU A 14 -6.53 -20.04 21.01
CA LEU A 14 -7.13 -20.91 19.98
C LEU A 14 -8.02 -20.13 18.99
N LEU A 15 -8.63 -19.03 19.42
CA LEU A 15 -9.41 -18.15 18.54
C LEU A 15 -8.53 -17.37 17.54
N ASN A 16 -7.27 -17.09 17.87
CA ASN A 16 -6.33 -16.49 16.94
C ASN A 16 -5.76 -17.51 15.93
N LEU A 17 -5.54 -18.77 16.34
CA LEU A 17 -5.09 -19.84 15.43
C LEU A 17 -6.12 -20.20 14.35
N ALA A 18 -7.42 -20.10 14.66
CA ALA A 18 -8.47 -20.33 13.67
C ALA A 18 -8.57 -19.22 12.60
N GLN A 19 -7.92 -18.05 12.80
CA GLN A 19 -8.03 -16.91 11.90
C GLN A 19 -7.03 -16.94 10.73
N GLY A 20 -5.90 -17.64 10.88
CA GLY A 20 -4.96 -17.90 9.77
C GLY A 20 -5.49 -18.90 8.72
N ALA A 21 -6.60 -19.59 9.02
CA ALA A 21 -7.13 -20.65 8.16
C ALA A 21 -7.83 -20.12 6.90
N LEU A 22 -8.32 -18.87 6.85
CA LEU A 22 -9.15 -18.44 5.71
C LEU A 22 -8.40 -18.54 4.37
N LEU A 23 -7.17 -18.05 4.30
CA LEU A 23 -6.36 -18.11 3.08
C LEU A 23 -6.02 -19.57 2.73
N GLU A 24 -5.57 -20.35 3.71
CA GLU A 24 -5.20 -21.76 3.54
C GLU A 24 -6.38 -22.64 3.10
N ASP A 25 -7.56 -22.44 3.70
CA ASP A 25 -8.81 -23.12 3.36
C ASP A 25 -9.26 -22.85 1.91
N HIS A 26 -8.83 -21.73 1.36
CA HIS A 26 -9.10 -21.31 -0.02
C HIS A 26 -7.94 -21.64 -0.98
N GLY A 27 -6.95 -22.40 -0.53
CA GLY A 27 -5.82 -22.83 -1.35
C GLY A 27 -4.84 -21.69 -1.63
N TYR A 28 -4.68 -20.77 -0.69
CA TYR A 28 -3.63 -19.76 -0.70
C TYR A 28 -2.62 -20.05 0.40
N LYS A 29 -1.35 -19.77 0.12
CA LYS A 29 -0.31 -19.71 1.12
C LYS A 29 0.12 -18.25 1.26
N LYS A 30 0.38 -17.86 2.50
CA LYS A 30 0.85 -16.53 2.86
C LYS A 30 2.30 -16.61 3.30
N ILE A 31 3.10 -15.62 2.90
CA ILE A 31 4.43 -15.38 3.44
C ILE A 31 4.41 -13.99 4.06
N SER A 32 4.79 -13.88 5.32
CA SER A 32 4.78 -12.61 6.06
C SER A 32 6.20 -12.25 6.45
N LEU A 33 6.62 -11.03 6.09
CA LEU A 33 7.88 -10.45 6.53
C LEU A 33 7.61 -9.07 7.12
N GLU A 34 7.86 -8.94 8.42
CA GLU A 34 7.60 -7.74 9.20
C GLU A 34 6.18 -7.18 9.02
N TYR A 35 6.01 -6.12 8.24
CA TYR A 35 4.73 -5.46 7.94
C TYR A 35 4.18 -5.78 6.54
N MET A 36 4.89 -6.58 5.76
CA MET A 36 4.47 -7.05 4.45
C MET A 36 3.90 -8.47 4.49
N ASP A 37 2.86 -8.70 3.70
CA ASP A 37 2.27 -10.00 3.45
C ASP A 37 2.17 -10.25 1.95
N ALA A 38 2.75 -11.35 1.51
CA ALA A 38 2.64 -11.86 0.16
C ALA A 38 1.68 -13.05 0.13
N VAL A 39 0.78 -13.08 -0.85
CA VAL A 39 -0.20 -14.15 -1.04
C VAL A 39 -0.02 -14.81 -2.40
N LEU A 40 -0.05 -16.14 -2.39
CA LEU A 40 0.25 -16.99 -3.53
C LEU A 40 -0.66 -18.23 -3.54
N PRO A 41 -1.10 -18.70 -4.71
CA PRO A 41 -1.98 -19.86 -4.80
C PRO A 41 -1.17 -21.14 -4.56
N THR A 42 -1.72 -22.11 -3.84
CA THR A 42 -1.00 -23.36 -3.53
C THR A 42 -0.90 -24.32 -4.72
N ASN A 43 -1.69 -24.10 -5.79
CA ASN A 43 -1.68 -24.97 -6.96
C ASN A 43 -0.59 -24.55 -7.96
N VAL A 44 0.38 -25.44 -8.17
CA VAL A 44 1.67 -25.22 -8.84
C VAL A 44 1.52 -25.07 -10.37
N ASP A 45 0.41 -25.53 -10.95
CA ASP A 45 0.20 -25.55 -12.41
C ASP A 45 0.08 -24.15 -13.06
N ALA A 46 -0.15 -23.08 -12.28
CA ALA A 46 -0.36 -21.73 -12.80
C ALA A 46 0.94 -20.96 -13.08
N GLY A 47 2.10 -21.50 -12.70
CA GLY A 47 3.33 -20.71 -12.56
C GLY A 47 3.20 -19.72 -11.40
N TYR A 48 4.22 -19.59 -10.56
CA TYR A 48 4.15 -18.64 -9.45
C TYR A 48 4.39 -17.23 -9.96
N ARG A 49 3.37 -16.39 -9.81
CA ARG A 49 3.51 -14.94 -9.69
C ARG A 49 2.88 -14.57 -8.36
N PHE A 50 3.48 -13.65 -7.61
CA PHE A 50 2.80 -13.04 -6.48
C PHE A 50 1.43 -12.57 -6.97
N LEU A 51 0.38 -13.07 -6.33
CA LEU A 51 -0.96 -12.58 -6.66
C LEU A 51 -1.07 -11.19 -6.08
N ASP A 52 -0.89 -11.10 -4.77
CA ASP A 52 -0.94 -9.83 -4.09
C ASP A 52 0.20 -9.69 -3.07
N ILE A 53 0.77 -8.49 -2.99
CA ILE A 53 1.72 -8.09 -1.93
C ILE A 53 1.17 -6.83 -1.28
N PHE A 54 0.88 -6.93 0.02
CA PHE A 54 0.34 -5.84 0.83
C PHE A 54 1.30 -5.45 1.94
N ALA A 55 1.36 -4.15 2.24
CA ALA A 55 1.92 -3.65 3.48
C ALA A 55 0.89 -2.78 4.20
N PHE A 56 0.92 -2.86 5.52
CA PHE A 56 0.09 -2.00 6.36
C PHE A 56 0.94 -1.13 7.26
N TYR A 57 0.65 0.16 7.29
CA TYR A 57 1.30 1.14 8.16
C TYR A 57 0.26 1.78 9.09
N PRO A 58 -0.11 1.12 10.20
CA PRO A 58 -1.16 1.61 11.10
C PRO A 58 -0.90 3.00 11.66
N TRP A 59 0.36 3.39 11.81
CA TRP A 59 0.74 4.71 12.32
C TRP A 59 0.57 5.84 11.29
N MET A 60 0.40 5.48 10.01
CA MET A 60 0.10 6.40 8.91
C MET A 60 -1.37 6.33 8.49
N ASP A 61 -2.15 5.45 9.12
CA ASP A 61 -3.47 5.02 8.65
C ASP A 61 -3.43 4.69 7.14
N SER A 62 -2.38 3.99 6.68
CA SER A 62 -2.18 3.67 5.26
C SER A 62 -1.99 2.17 5.01
N ALA A 63 -2.35 1.75 3.80
CA ALA A 63 -2.03 0.45 3.25
C ALA A 63 -1.46 0.62 1.84
N VAL A 64 -0.39 -0.12 1.54
CA VAL A 64 0.28 -0.12 0.23
C VAL A 64 0.09 -1.48 -0.42
N MET A 65 -0.28 -1.47 -1.70
CA MET A 65 -0.43 -2.64 -2.54
C MET A 65 0.67 -2.57 -3.62
N TYR A 66 1.69 -3.41 -3.48
CA TYR A 66 2.83 -3.41 -4.40
C TYR A 66 2.54 -4.20 -5.67
N THR A 67 1.72 -5.24 -5.54
CA THR A 67 1.37 -6.13 -6.66
C THR A 67 -0.07 -6.55 -6.49
N ILE A 68 -0.84 -6.50 -7.58
CA ILE A 68 -2.21 -7.01 -7.64
C ILE A 68 -2.41 -7.68 -9.00
N ASN A 69 -2.43 -9.00 -8.99
CA ASN A 69 -2.46 -9.85 -10.18
C ASN A 69 -3.68 -10.80 -10.15
N ASP A 70 -4.79 -10.38 -9.54
CA ASP A 70 -6.04 -11.15 -9.44
C ASP A 70 -6.58 -11.60 -10.81
N HIS A 71 -6.39 -10.78 -11.84
CA HIS A 71 -6.76 -11.07 -13.23
C HIS A 71 -5.85 -12.13 -13.88
N LYS A 72 -4.64 -12.34 -13.36
CA LYS A 72 -3.71 -13.39 -13.82
C LYS A 72 -4.04 -14.74 -13.18
N GLU A 73 -4.74 -14.78 -12.04
CA GLU A 73 -5.19 -16.04 -11.41
C GLU A 73 -6.35 -16.66 -12.21
N PRO A 74 -6.21 -17.91 -12.70
CA PRO A 74 -7.30 -18.61 -13.36
C PRO A 74 -8.53 -18.76 -12.45
N GLU A 75 -9.72 -18.70 -13.04
CA GLU A 75 -10.95 -18.96 -12.30
C GLU A 75 -10.98 -20.38 -11.72
N ARG A 76 -11.20 -20.49 -10.41
CA ARG A 76 -11.26 -21.76 -9.68
C ARG A 76 -12.19 -21.67 -8.48
N LYS A 77 -12.65 -22.84 -8.01
CA LYS A 77 -13.38 -22.92 -6.75
C LYS A 77 -12.48 -22.43 -5.61
N GLY A 78 -12.98 -21.49 -4.81
CA GLY A 78 -12.25 -20.90 -3.70
C GLY A 78 -11.28 -19.80 -4.09
N LYS A 79 -11.33 -19.29 -5.33
CA LYS A 79 -10.65 -18.03 -5.67
C LYS A 79 -11.22 -16.91 -4.78
N LEU A 80 -10.34 -16.20 -4.10
CA LEU A 80 -10.65 -15.02 -3.32
C LEU A 80 -10.38 -13.79 -4.18
N SER A 81 -11.21 -12.77 -4.03
CA SER A 81 -10.93 -11.44 -4.57
C SER A 81 -9.81 -10.74 -3.79
N THR A 82 -9.14 -9.77 -4.40
CA THR A 82 -8.14 -8.91 -3.73
C THR A 82 -8.69 -8.32 -2.43
N ALA A 83 -9.97 -7.95 -2.39
CA ALA A 83 -10.59 -7.40 -1.20
C ALA A 83 -10.82 -8.43 -0.08
N GLU A 84 -11.13 -9.68 -0.43
CA GLU A 84 -11.22 -10.76 0.56
C GLU A 84 -9.84 -11.08 1.14
N ILE A 85 -8.80 -11.10 0.30
CA ILE A 85 -7.41 -11.30 0.73
C ILE A 85 -6.97 -10.15 1.64
N TYR A 86 -7.15 -8.90 1.20
CA TYR A 86 -6.83 -7.70 1.99
C TYR A 86 -7.51 -7.71 3.35
N ASN A 87 -8.82 -7.99 3.41
CA ASN A 87 -9.56 -8.02 4.66
C ASN A 87 -9.12 -9.16 5.58
N ALA A 88 -8.74 -10.31 5.03
CA ALA A 88 -8.18 -11.42 5.78
C ALA A 88 -6.87 -11.01 6.47
N LEU A 89 -5.96 -10.39 5.71
CA LEU A 89 -4.65 -9.93 6.20
C LEU A 89 -4.78 -8.79 7.22
N ALA A 90 -5.63 -7.78 6.93
CA ALA A 90 -5.89 -6.69 7.86
C ALA A 90 -6.43 -7.21 9.19
N LYS A 91 -7.38 -8.16 9.16
CA LYS A 91 -7.92 -8.80 10.36
C LYS A 91 -6.84 -9.54 11.15
N GLU A 92 -5.98 -10.30 10.47
CA GLU A 92 -4.89 -11.03 11.13
C GLU A 92 -3.90 -10.10 11.81
N ARG A 93 -3.61 -8.94 11.21
CA ARG A 93 -2.79 -7.88 11.80
C ARG A 93 -3.53 -7.02 12.84
N ASN A 94 -4.78 -7.34 13.16
CA ASN A 94 -5.63 -6.56 14.05
C ASN A 94 -5.78 -5.08 13.61
N ILE A 95 -5.87 -4.87 12.30
CA ILE A 95 -6.05 -3.58 11.65
C ILE A 95 -7.52 -3.46 11.28
N ASN A 96 -8.11 -2.29 11.55
CA ASN A 96 -9.45 -1.97 11.07
C ASN A 96 -9.33 -1.27 9.70
N PRO A 97 -9.78 -1.88 8.59
CA PRO A 97 -9.79 -1.26 7.27
C PRO A 97 -10.49 0.11 7.22
N GLU A 98 -11.50 0.33 8.07
CA GLU A 98 -12.22 1.61 8.12
C GLU A 98 -11.38 2.76 8.67
N ARG A 99 -10.26 2.47 9.36
CA ARG A 99 -9.32 3.48 9.82
C ARG A 99 -8.30 3.87 8.76
N ILE A 100 -8.05 3.02 7.77
CA ILE A 100 -7.07 3.27 6.71
C ILE A 100 -7.55 4.41 5.81
N GLU A 101 -6.96 5.59 5.95
CA GLU A 101 -7.28 6.76 5.14
C GLU A 101 -6.59 6.76 3.78
N TRP A 102 -5.45 6.08 3.64
CA TRP A 102 -4.69 6.05 2.40
C TRP A 102 -4.57 4.63 1.89
N VAL A 103 -5.10 4.38 0.69
CA VAL A 103 -4.81 3.15 -0.05
C VAL A 103 -3.90 3.52 -1.21
N ILE A 104 -2.70 2.97 -1.22
CA ILE A 104 -1.63 3.29 -2.16
C ILE A 104 -1.39 2.08 -3.05
N PHE A 105 -1.27 2.31 -4.35
CA PHE A 105 -0.92 1.29 -5.32
C PHE A 105 0.37 1.70 -6.00
N GLU A 106 1.35 0.81 -6.02
CA GLU A 106 2.48 0.90 -6.94
C GLU A 106 2.06 0.28 -8.27
N ILE A 107 2.33 0.98 -9.37
CA ILE A 107 1.94 0.54 -10.70
C ILE A 107 3.09 -0.29 -11.26
N ASP A 108 2.85 -1.59 -11.31
CA ASP A 108 3.78 -2.59 -11.85
C ASP A 108 3.18 -3.24 -13.09
N ASP A 109 3.96 -3.30 -14.17
CA ASP A 109 3.63 -4.02 -15.42
C ASP A 109 2.24 -3.68 -16.02
N ASP A 110 1.83 -2.40 -15.96
CA ASP A 110 0.57 -1.91 -16.55
C ASP A 110 0.83 -0.76 -17.56
N PRO A 111 1.14 -1.09 -18.83
CA PRO A 111 1.48 -0.08 -19.84
C PRO A 111 0.29 0.81 -20.21
N ASP A 112 -0.94 0.35 -20.01
CA ASP A 112 -2.13 1.16 -20.26
C ASP A 112 -2.30 2.22 -19.17
N MET A 113 -2.00 1.90 -17.91
CA MET A 113 -1.99 2.90 -16.84
C MET A 113 -0.82 3.87 -16.95
N VAL A 114 0.37 3.41 -17.33
CA VAL A 114 1.52 4.31 -17.54
C VAL A 114 1.14 5.41 -18.54
N ARG A 115 0.55 5.04 -19.68
CA ARG A 115 0.05 6.03 -20.66
C ARG A 115 -1.03 6.94 -20.09
N GLN A 116 -1.94 6.42 -19.28
CA GLN A 116 -2.97 7.25 -18.65
C GLN A 116 -2.37 8.27 -17.68
N ILE A 117 -1.32 7.91 -16.95
CA ILE A 117 -0.60 8.83 -16.06
C ILE A 117 0.09 9.92 -16.86
N GLU A 118 0.77 9.56 -17.95
CA GLU A 118 1.37 10.54 -18.87
C GLU A 118 0.30 11.53 -19.38
N ASP A 119 -0.85 11.03 -19.84
CA ASP A 119 -1.96 11.86 -20.32
C ASP A 119 -2.49 12.80 -19.21
N ILE A 120 -2.61 12.32 -17.97
CA ILE A 120 -3.00 13.12 -16.80
C ILE A 120 -1.98 14.21 -16.49
N ARG A 121 -0.68 13.91 -16.55
CA ARG A 121 0.37 14.91 -16.30
C ARG A 121 0.39 15.98 -17.40
N VAL A 122 0.31 15.55 -18.66
CA VAL A 122 0.26 16.45 -19.83
C VAL A 122 -0.95 17.37 -19.78
N SER A 123 -2.15 16.88 -19.41
CA SER A 123 -3.36 17.72 -19.31
C SER A 123 -3.22 18.82 -18.25
N ARG A 124 -2.37 18.59 -17.24
CA ARG A 124 -2.11 19.52 -16.13
C ARG A 124 -0.85 20.37 -16.31
N TYR A 125 -0.15 20.24 -17.45
CA TYR A 125 1.14 20.89 -17.69
C TYR A 125 2.18 20.56 -16.60
N ALA A 126 2.16 19.33 -16.12
CA ALA A 126 3.06 18.80 -15.11
C ALA A 126 4.19 18.00 -15.77
N ASP A 127 5.39 18.02 -15.18
CA ASP A 127 6.51 17.19 -15.64
C ASP A 127 6.27 15.69 -15.32
N ASP A 128 7.07 14.81 -15.93
CA ASP A 128 6.91 13.35 -15.84
C ASP A 128 6.96 12.80 -14.42
N THR A 129 7.52 13.52 -13.45
CA THR A 129 7.63 13.10 -12.05
C THR A 129 6.80 13.94 -11.09
N ASP A 130 6.14 14.97 -11.60
CA ASP A 130 5.37 15.91 -10.78
C ASP A 130 4.14 15.22 -10.19
N GLU A 131 3.79 15.68 -8.98
CA GLU A 131 2.59 15.27 -8.28
C GLU A 131 1.36 15.95 -8.88
N VAL A 132 0.33 15.16 -9.17
CA VAL A 132 -0.96 15.64 -9.66
C VAL A 132 -2.06 15.20 -8.70
N VAL A 133 -2.86 16.16 -8.24
CA VAL A 133 -4.04 15.90 -7.41
C VAL A 133 -5.30 16.00 -8.25
N ILE A 134 -6.12 14.96 -8.19
CA ILE A 134 -7.39 14.83 -8.92
C ILE A 134 -8.54 14.82 -7.92
N TYR A 135 -9.48 15.74 -8.09
CA TYR A 135 -10.69 15.85 -7.27
C TYR A 135 -11.96 15.39 -8.02
N PRO A 136 -13.02 15.02 -7.30
CA PRO A 136 -14.33 14.79 -7.90
C PRO A 136 -14.79 16.00 -8.75
N GLY A 137 -15.07 15.76 -10.03
CA GLY A 137 -15.47 16.78 -10.99
C GLY A 137 -14.34 17.25 -11.92
N ASP A 138 -13.09 16.88 -11.64
CA ASP A 138 -11.99 17.04 -12.58
C ASP A 138 -12.19 16.13 -13.79
N MET A 139 -11.64 16.53 -14.94
CA MET A 139 -11.79 15.81 -16.21
C MET A 139 -11.24 14.37 -16.12
N GLU A 140 -10.14 14.19 -15.38
CA GLU A 140 -9.46 12.91 -15.20
C GLU A 140 -10.16 12.00 -14.19
N TRP A 141 -11.10 12.52 -13.40
CA TRP A 141 -11.78 11.77 -12.35
C TRP A 141 -12.53 10.55 -12.90
N ASP A 142 -13.28 10.73 -14.00
CA ASP A 142 -14.04 9.63 -14.60
C ASP A 142 -13.13 8.59 -15.25
N THR A 143 -11.98 9.00 -15.80
CA THR A 143 -10.95 8.07 -16.27
C THR A 143 -10.45 7.20 -15.12
N MET A 144 -10.05 7.83 -14.02
CA MET A 144 -9.58 7.13 -12.82
C MET A 144 -10.65 6.22 -12.23
N ARG A 145 -11.90 6.69 -12.14
CA ARG A 145 -13.03 5.90 -11.60
C ARG A 145 -13.26 4.59 -12.36
N ASN A 146 -12.92 4.56 -13.65
CA ASN A 146 -13.11 3.38 -14.50
C ASN A 146 -11.91 2.41 -14.47
N SER A 147 -10.77 2.83 -13.89
CA SER A 147 -9.56 2.00 -13.78
C SER A 147 -9.74 0.82 -12.81
N GLN A 148 -8.88 -0.19 -12.94
CA GLN A 148 -8.87 -1.33 -12.01
C GLN A 148 -8.44 -0.89 -10.61
N TYR A 149 -7.47 0.02 -10.50
CA TYR A 149 -6.95 0.54 -9.23
C TYR A 149 -8.04 1.23 -8.41
N PHE A 150 -8.89 2.06 -9.02
CA PHE A 150 -10.01 2.68 -8.30
C PHE A 150 -11.03 1.64 -7.82
N LYS A 151 -11.30 0.60 -8.62
CA LYS A 151 -12.19 -0.50 -8.22
C LYS A 151 -11.61 -1.26 -7.02
N HIS A 152 -10.33 -1.64 -7.06
CA HIS A 152 -9.68 -2.31 -5.93
C HIS A 152 -9.68 -1.43 -4.68
N ALA A 153 -9.33 -0.14 -4.81
CA ALA A 153 -9.32 0.81 -3.70
C ALA A 153 -10.70 0.89 -3.00
N THR A 154 -11.77 0.98 -3.80
CA THR A 154 -13.15 1.07 -3.28
C THR A 154 -13.72 -0.27 -2.79
N GLN A 155 -13.15 -1.40 -3.20
CA GLN A 155 -13.49 -2.72 -2.64
C GLN A 155 -12.86 -2.93 -1.26
N VAL A 156 -11.64 -2.44 -1.03
CA VAL A 156 -10.96 -2.56 0.28
C VAL A 156 -11.36 -1.48 1.27
N ASN A 157 -11.82 -0.32 0.78
CA ASN A 157 -12.37 0.74 1.60
C ASN A 157 -13.70 1.25 1.01
N GLN A 158 -14.80 0.99 1.71
CA GLN A 158 -16.15 1.31 1.24
C GLN A 158 -16.52 2.79 1.39
N ARG A 159 -15.63 3.62 1.96
CA ARG A 159 -15.84 5.06 2.06
C ARG A 159 -15.70 5.72 0.69
N ALA A 160 -16.27 6.92 0.54
CA ALA A 160 -16.10 7.70 -0.67
C ALA A 160 -14.66 8.21 -0.77
N VAL A 161 -14.04 8.03 -1.95
CA VAL A 161 -12.77 8.65 -2.30
C VAL A 161 -12.99 10.16 -2.46
N GLU A 162 -12.21 10.98 -1.75
CA GLU A 162 -12.32 12.45 -1.85
C GLU A 162 -11.24 13.09 -2.73
N LYS A 163 -10.08 12.45 -2.89
CA LYS A 163 -9.06 12.83 -3.86
C LYS A 163 -8.17 11.65 -4.22
N ILE A 164 -7.53 11.78 -5.38
CA ILE A 164 -6.52 10.84 -5.87
C ILE A 164 -5.24 11.64 -6.09
N ILE A 165 -4.12 11.15 -5.60
CA ILE A 165 -2.81 11.72 -5.89
C ILE A 165 -2.06 10.76 -6.82
N VAL A 166 -1.62 11.28 -7.94
CA VAL A 166 -0.73 10.61 -8.89
C VAL A 166 0.67 11.15 -8.68
N ARG A 167 1.65 10.29 -8.45
CA ARG A 167 3.03 10.71 -8.25
C ARG A 167 4.02 9.62 -8.59
N THR A 168 5.27 10.01 -8.81
CA THR A 168 6.39 9.08 -8.98
C THR A 168 7.21 9.05 -7.71
N ILE A 169 7.51 7.84 -7.21
CA ILE A 169 8.45 7.62 -6.13
C ILE A 169 9.74 7.02 -6.67
N LYS A 170 10.86 7.27 -5.99
CA LYS A 170 12.15 6.64 -6.31
C LYS A 170 12.36 5.44 -5.40
N ARG A 171 12.51 4.25 -5.99
CA ARG A 171 12.84 3.02 -5.28
C ARG A 171 14.28 2.62 -5.60
N LYS A 172 15.02 2.08 -4.63
CA LYS A 172 16.36 1.55 -4.87
C LYS A 172 16.36 0.04 -4.77
N VAL A 173 16.35 -0.67 -5.90
CA VAL A 173 16.36 -2.14 -5.93
C VAL A 173 17.76 -2.61 -6.31
N LEU A 174 18.40 -3.42 -5.46
CA LEU A 174 19.76 -3.95 -5.69
C LEU A 174 20.81 -2.87 -6.02
N GLY A 175 20.65 -1.67 -5.47
CA GLY A 175 21.57 -0.54 -5.68
C GLY A 175 21.30 0.29 -6.94
N GLN A 176 20.28 -0.05 -7.73
CA GLN A 176 19.82 0.73 -8.88
C GLN A 176 18.59 1.56 -8.49
N ASP A 177 18.54 2.81 -8.94
CA ASP A 177 17.40 3.70 -8.71
C ASP A 177 16.36 3.49 -9.81
N TYR A 178 15.10 3.36 -9.40
CA TYR A 178 13.93 3.16 -10.25
C TYR A 178 12.86 4.17 -9.93
N GLN A 179 12.10 4.54 -10.94
CA GLN A 179 10.93 5.39 -10.80
C GLN A 179 9.68 4.52 -10.86
N VAL A 180 8.84 4.64 -9.85
CA VAL A 180 7.60 3.87 -9.76
C VAL A 180 6.45 4.85 -9.65
N ASP A 181 5.51 4.79 -10.58
CA ASP A 181 4.29 5.58 -10.49
C ASP A 181 3.33 4.97 -9.47
N CYS A 182 2.66 5.85 -8.74
CA CYS A 182 1.77 5.47 -7.65
C CYS A 182 0.44 6.22 -7.72
N PHE A 183 -0.62 5.50 -7.37
CA PHE A 183 -1.91 6.11 -7.06
C PHE A 183 -2.16 6.08 -5.55
N HIS A 184 -2.42 7.24 -4.96
CA HIS A 184 -2.81 7.36 -3.56
C HIS A 184 -4.29 7.77 -3.51
N PHE A 185 -5.14 6.86 -3.07
CA PHE A 185 -6.58 7.10 -2.89
C PHE A 185 -6.86 7.53 -1.45
N TYR A 186 -7.46 8.71 -1.29
CA TYR A 186 -7.79 9.27 0.02
C TYR A 186 -9.23 8.97 0.44
N PHE A 187 -9.38 8.34 1.60
CA PHE A 187 -10.62 7.96 2.26
C PHE A 187 -10.72 8.63 3.64
N PRO A 188 -11.33 9.82 3.75
CA PRO A 188 -11.33 10.57 5.00
C PRO A 188 -12.17 9.90 6.09
N THR A 189 -11.70 9.95 7.32
CA THR A 189 -12.47 9.59 8.51
C THR A 189 -13.40 10.74 8.94
N PRO A 190 -14.48 10.46 9.70
CA PRO A 190 -15.31 11.52 10.28
C PRO A 190 -14.51 12.49 11.16
N GLU A 191 -13.37 12.06 11.70
CA GLU A 191 -12.48 12.87 12.54
C GLU A 191 -11.66 13.83 11.68
N THR A 192 -11.09 13.36 10.56
CA THR A 192 -10.33 14.23 9.64
C THR A 192 -11.22 15.25 8.93
N LYS A 193 -12.46 14.88 8.55
CA LYS A 193 -13.44 15.84 8.01
C LYS A 193 -13.72 17.04 8.92
N LYS A 194 -13.71 16.84 10.24
CA LYS A 194 -13.93 17.93 11.21
C LYS A 194 -12.76 18.89 11.26
N LEU A 195 -11.54 18.41 11.02
CA LEU A 195 -10.33 19.22 11.04
C LEU A 195 -10.22 20.09 9.78
N GLU A 196 -10.55 19.55 8.61
CA GLU A 196 -10.53 20.31 7.35
C GLU A 196 -11.57 21.43 7.31
N GLY A 197 -12.77 21.22 7.87
CA GLY A 197 -13.81 22.25 7.94
C GLY A 197 -13.45 23.51 8.74
N THR A 198 -12.38 23.47 9.54
CA THR A 198 -11.85 24.61 10.30
C THR A 198 -10.69 25.35 9.63
N ALA A 199 -10.10 24.78 8.57
CA ALA A 199 -8.97 25.37 7.86
C ALA A 199 -9.41 25.86 6.48
N SER A 200 -9.84 27.11 6.39
CA SER A 200 -9.98 27.82 5.11
C SER A 200 -8.58 28.09 4.54
N VAL A 201 -8.06 27.13 3.77
CA VAL A 201 -6.79 27.32 3.04
C VAL A 201 -7.06 28.13 1.77
N SER A 202 -6.38 29.26 1.66
CA SER A 202 -6.40 30.15 0.50
C SER A 202 -5.78 29.45 -0.71
N VAL A 203 -6.52 29.39 -1.83
CA VAL A 203 -6.14 28.74 -3.10
C VAL A 203 -4.87 29.34 -3.75
N ASN A 204 -4.34 30.46 -3.23
CA ASN A 204 -3.19 31.15 -3.81
C ASN A 204 -1.83 30.84 -3.17
N ASP A 205 -1.77 30.06 -2.10
CA ASP A 205 -0.51 29.69 -1.45
C ASP A 205 -0.06 28.32 -1.94
N ARG A 206 0.38 28.22 -3.21
CA ARG A 206 1.15 27.05 -3.64
C ARG A 206 2.47 27.03 -2.86
N PRO A 207 2.78 25.98 -2.09
CA PRO A 207 4.08 25.83 -1.47
C PRO A 207 5.16 25.90 -2.55
N LYS A 208 6.14 26.80 -2.40
CA LYS A 208 7.36 26.81 -3.22
C LYS A 208 8.39 25.78 -2.73
N ASP A 209 8.09 25.14 -1.60
CA ASP A 209 8.85 24.02 -1.08
C ASP A 209 8.38 22.76 -1.81
N GLY A 210 9.31 21.98 -2.33
CA GLY A 210 9.03 20.73 -3.05
C GLY A 210 8.42 19.63 -2.16
N GLY A 211 8.23 19.90 -0.87
CA GLY A 211 7.46 19.06 0.03
C GLY A 211 5.96 19.06 -0.32
N SER A 212 5.50 17.91 -0.80
CA SER A 212 4.07 17.65 -1.05
C SER A 212 3.19 17.89 0.19
N GLU A 213 1.92 18.24 -0.01
CA GLU A 213 0.98 18.50 1.09
C GLU A 213 0.79 17.29 2.01
N TRP A 214 0.88 16.08 1.47
CA TRP A 214 0.76 14.84 2.25
C TRP A 214 2.00 14.61 3.12
N GLU A 215 3.20 14.92 2.63
CA GLU A 215 4.43 14.77 3.42
C GLU A 215 4.41 15.72 4.62
N ASN A 216 3.91 16.94 4.44
CA ASN A 216 3.72 17.88 5.52
C ASN A 216 2.66 17.40 6.54
N ALA A 217 1.55 16.82 6.07
CA ALA A 217 0.55 16.21 6.95
C ALA A 217 1.13 15.04 7.75
N TRP A 218 1.97 14.21 7.12
CA TRP A 218 2.61 13.07 7.77
C TRP A 218 3.69 13.48 8.76
N LYS A 219 4.56 14.44 8.40
CA LYS A 219 5.53 15.05 9.32
C LYS A 219 4.84 15.55 10.58
N LYS A 220 3.65 16.17 10.44
CA LYS A 220 2.84 16.64 11.56
C LYS A 220 2.29 15.51 12.45
N GLU A 221 1.84 14.40 11.89
CA GLU A 221 1.38 13.25 12.69
C GLU A 221 2.55 12.54 13.39
N LEU A 222 3.68 12.35 12.70
CA LEU A 222 4.91 11.83 13.30
C LEU A 222 5.37 12.68 14.49
N LYS A 223 5.31 14.01 14.37
CA LYS A 223 5.60 14.94 15.46
C LYS A 223 4.73 14.68 16.69
N LYS A 224 3.43 14.44 16.50
CA LYS A 224 2.50 14.12 17.60
C LYS A 224 2.81 12.77 18.24
N MET A 225 3.24 11.78 17.45
CA MET A 225 3.56 10.46 17.94
C MET A 225 4.82 10.44 18.81
N TRP A 226 5.89 11.10 18.36
CA TRP A 226 7.18 10.99 19.05
C TRP A 226 7.24 11.81 20.33
N LYS A 227 6.45 12.89 20.46
CA LYS A 227 6.43 13.76 21.66
C LYS A 227 7.85 14.16 22.10
N VAL A 228 8.74 14.35 21.14
CA VAL A 228 10.12 14.78 21.35
C VAL A 228 10.18 16.29 21.24
N ASP A 229 10.76 16.95 22.25
CA ASP A 229 11.16 18.35 22.14
C ASP A 229 12.47 18.39 21.35
N TRP A 230 12.38 18.81 20.09
CA TRP A 230 13.53 18.96 19.22
C TRP A 230 14.34 20.20 19.56
N GLU A 231 15.66 20.12 19.42
CA GLU A 231 16.57 21.26 19.68
C GLU A 231 16.41 22.38 18.64
N SER A 232 16.00 22.04 17.42
CA SER A 232 15.72 22.97 16.32
C SER A 232 14.81 22.35 15.26
N ASP A 233 14.20 23.18 14.41
CA ASP A 233 13.40 22.74 13.25
C ASP A 233 14.25 21.93 12.24
N GLU A 234 15.54 22.29 12.07
CA GLU A 234 16.48 21.56 11.19
C GLU A 234 16.78 20.14 11.73
N ALA A 235 16.94 20.00 13.05
CA ALA A 235 17.16 18.70 13.67
C ALA A 235 15.91 17.81 13.55
N GLU A 236 14.72 18.39 13.70
CA GLU A 236 13.44 17.72 13.48
C GLU A 236 13.31 17.23 12.02
N GLU A 237 13.50 18.12 11.05
CA GLU A 237 13.38 17.79 9.63
C GLU A 237 14.36 16.69 9.22
N LYS A 238 15.61 16.79 9.68
CA LYS A 238 16.62 15.75 9.44
C LYS A 238 16.22 14.42 10.06
N ALA A 239 15.77 14.40 11.32
CA ALA A 239 15.36 13.16 11.98
C ALA A 239 14.15 12.50 11.31
N LEU A 240 13.19 13.31 10.83
CA LEU A 240 12.04 12.81 10.06
C LEU A 240 12.49 12.23 8.72
N THR A 241 13.39 12.93 8.02
CA THR A 241 13.95 12.47 6.74
C THR A 241 14.72 11.17 6.90
N ASP A 242 15.58 11.09 7.92
CA ASP A 242 16.37 9.90 8.24
C ASP A 242 15.45 8.71 8.59
N PHE A 243 14.38 8.94 9.34
CA PHE A 243 13.40 7.91 9.68
C PHE A 243 12.62 7.40 8.46
N LEU A 244 12.12 8.30 7.62
CA LEU A 244 11.42 7.93 6.39
C LEU A 244 12.35 7.15 5.45
N SER A 245 13.61 7.59 5.31
CA SER A 245 14.63 6.88 4.52
C SER A 245 14.91 5.48 5.09
N GLN A 246 14.99 5.35 6.41
CA GLN A 246 15.18 4.04 7.05
C GLN A 246 13.98 3.11 6.83
N GLN A 247 12.77 3.65 6.92
CA GLN A 247 11.56 2.89 6.64
C GLN A 247 11.54 2.42 5.19
N GLU A 248 11.74 3.31 4.21
CA GLU A 248 11.80 2.96 2.79
C GLU A 248 12.85 1.87 2.51
N GLN A 249 14.00 1.93 3.19
CA GLN A 249 15.03 0.90 3.10
C GLN A 249 14.54 -0.44 3.67
N GLN A 250 13.92 -0.43 4.85
CA GLN A 250 13.35 -1.63 5.47
C GLN A 250 12.24 -2.24 4.60
N GLU A 251 11.46 -1.39 3.92
CA GLU A 251 10.38 -1.81 3.02
C GLU A 251 10.96 -2.59 1.86
N MET A 252 11.98 -2.01 1.25
CA MET A 252 12.68 -2.62 0.14
C MET A 252 13.40 -3.91 0.54
N GLU A 253 14.05 -3.94 1.70
CA GLU A 253 14.70 -5.15 2.22
C GLU A 253 13.69 -6.27 2.46
N SER A 254 12.53 -5.96 3.04
CA SER A 254 11.42 -6.91 3.23
C SER A 254 10.87 -7.41 1.91
N PHE A 255 10.66 -6.51 0.95
CA PHE A 255 10.21 -6.85 -0.39
C PHE A 255 11.19 -7.81 -1.09
N LEU A 256 12.49 -7.50 -1.08
CA LEU A 256 13.52 -8.35 -1.66
C LEU A 256 13.65 -9.70 -0.94
N ALA A 257 13.50 -9.71 0.39
CA ALA A 257 13.50 -10.93 1.18
C ALA A 257 12.28 -11.82 0.86
N LEU A 258 11.10 -11.24 0.63
CA LEU A 258 9.90 -11.98 0.19
C LEU A 258 10.15 -12.66 -1.16
N HIS A 259 10.69 -11.92 -2.12
CA HIS A 259 11.07 -12.47 -3.42
C HIS A 259 12.11 -13.59 -3.29
N HIS A 260 13.12 -13.41 -2.44
CA HIS A 260 14.12 -14.44 -2.16
C HIS A 260 13.50 -15.69 -1.54
N GLU A 261 12.63 -15.54 -0.54
CA GLU A 261 11.97 -16.65 0.14
C GLU A 261 11.10 -17.47 -0.82
N VAL A 262 10.32 -16.80 -1.69
CA VAL A 262 9.57 -17.47 -2.74
C VAL A 262 10.50 -18.24 -3.68
N ARG A 263 11.62 -17.64 -4.10
CA ARG A 263 12.59 -18.33 -4.97
C ARG A 263 13.19 -19.57 -4.32
N VAL A 264 13.45 -19.54 -3.00
CA VAL A 264 13.99 -20.68 -2.24
C VAL A 264 12.95 -21.78 -2.07
N LEU A 265 11.70 -21.42 -1.82
CA LEU A 265 10.61 -22.38 -1.63
C LEU A 265 10.20 -23.09 -2.92
N PHE A 266 10.44 -22.46 -4.08
CA PHE A 266 10.01 -22.95 -5.39
C PHE A 266 11.15 -22.85 -6.44
N PRO A 267 12.25 -23.60 -6.27
CA PRO A 267 13.46 -23.47 -7.09
C PRO A 267 13.26 -23.83 -8.57
N GLU A 268 12.32 -24.72 -8.87
CA GLU A 268 11.92 -25.09 -10.24
C GLU A 268 11.38 -23.92 -11.07
N LEU A 269 10.97 -22.83 -10.40
CA LEU A 269 10.43 -21.63 -11.03
C LEU A 269 11.49 -20.54 -11.25
N ALA A 270 12.68 -20.70 -10.68
CA ALA A 270 13.80 -19.77 -10.85
C ALA A 270 14.38 -19.76 -12.29
N GLY A 271 13.94 -20.67 -13.15
CA GLY A 271 14.37 -20.80 -14.55
C GLY A 271 13.60 -19.94 -15.55
N ASP A 272 12.38 -19.49 -15.21
CA ASP A 272 11.48 -18.72 -16.10
C ASP A 272 11.21 -17.29 -15.62
N VAL A 273 11.69 -16.92 -14.42
CA VAL A 273 11.82 -15.51 -14.03
C VAL A 273 12.99 -14.96 -14.83
N ASP A 274 12.73 -14.61 -16.08
CA ASP A 274 13.62 -13.81 -16.89
C ASP A 274 14.04 -12.62 -16.02
N SER A 275 15.33 -12.36 -15.89
CA SER A 275 15.85 -11.25 -15.10
C SER A 275 15.25 -9.90 -15.56
N SER A 276 14.63 -9.90 -16.75
CA SER A 276 13.84 -8.81 -17.32
C SER A 276 12.49 -8.54 -16.63
N SER A 277 11.95 -9.46 -15.83
CA SER A 277 10.76 -9.18 -14.99
C SER A 277 11.09 -8.29 -13.78
N PHE A 278 12.38 -8.03 -13.56
CA PHE A 278 12.89 -6.92 -12.75
C PHE A 278 13.70 -5.93 -13.62
N ASP A 279 13.67 -6.04 -14.95
CA ASP A 279 14.06 -4.92 -15.83
C ASP A 279 12.96 -3.88 -15.75
N PHE A 280 13.01 -3.07 -14.71
CA PHE A 280 12.33 -1.78 -14.67
C PHE A 280 13.07 -0.75 -15.55
N SER A 281 13.74 -1.20 -16.62
CA SER A 281 14.46 -0.36 -17.56
C SER A 281 13.51 0.11 -18.67
N THR A 282 12.82 1.22 -18.42
CA THR A 282 12.24 2.09 -19.45
C THR A 282 12.58 3.53 -19.11
#